data_AF-A0A812IQR4-F1
#
_entry.id   AF-A0A812IQR4-F1
#
_cell.length_a   1.000
_cell.length_b   1.000
_cell.length_c   1.000
_cell.angle_alpha   90.00
_cell.angle_beta   90.00
_cell.angle_gamma   90.00
#
_symmetry.space_group_name_H-M   'P 1'
#
loop_
_entity.id
_entity.type
_entity.pdbx_description
1 polymer ?
#
loop_
_entity_poly.entity_id
_entity_poly.type
_entity_poly.pdbx_seq_one_letter_code
_entity_poly.pdbx_strand_id
1 'polypeptide(L)'
;MNSVLQDDATTFAIELLEEVSFYPCLLDFTTKRAMIHAQCDRVRLTQGSGEPIRIVVPRDNVLDGVCSTLNLQDAQARIDVPLEIEFRAGYSDATGNEMVEEGEDQGGPRRQWMDRACRYFIASDLFMSPSEDAAHLEMNFDRSWAEDWTEQFELFGCVIGFAILHKETIPVHFGHNFLRSVFGLKTDTADLLPLLEQVDKTLHTKLTYILSGSYKDLGDTLEDCATPHSFVFNWASRNG
;
A
#
# COMPACT_ATOMS: atom_id res chain seq x y z
N MET A 1 4.20 30.93 -35.74
CA MET A 1 5.48 30.29 -35.35
C MET A 1 5.61 30.19 -33.83
N ASN A 2 4.56 29.75 -33.11
CA ASN A 2 4.58 29.61 -31.65
C ASN A 2 4.28 28.17 -31.17
N SER A 3 4.11 27.21 -32.08
CA SER A 3 3.79 25.82 -31.73
C SER A 3 5.01 24.91 -31.61
N VAL A 4 6.21 25.37 -32.02
CA VAL A 4 7.43 24.54 -32.03
C VAL A 4 8.20 24.62 -30.70
N LEU A 5 7.96 25.64 -29.87
CA LEU A 5 8.67 25.84 -28.60
C LEU A 5 7.96 25.22 -27.38
N GLN A 6 6.72 24.74 -27.51
CA GLN A 6 6.03 24.04 -26.42
C GLN A 6 6.44 22.57 -26.34
N ASP A 7 6.67 21.90 -27.47
CA ASP A 7 7.09 20.49 -27.52
C ASP A 7 8.56 20.29 -27.07
N ASP A 8 9.45 21.24 -27.38
CA ASP A 8 10.87 21.18 -26.99
C ASP A 8 11.07 21.38 -25.48
N ALA A 9 10.27 22.26 -24.85
CA ALA A 9 10.34 22.51 -23.42
C ALA A 9 9.87 21.30 -22.60
N THR A 10 8.86 20.57 -23.09
CA THR A 10 8.41 19.32 -22.45
C THR A 10 9.41 18.20 -22.60
N THR A 11 10.09 18.08 -23.75
CA THR A 11 11.06 17.01 -23.99
C THR A 11 12.32 17.18 -23.14
N PHE A 12 12.89 18.40 -23.09
CA PHE A 12 14.01 18.71 -22.21
C PHE A 12 13.65 18.60 -20.73
N ALA A 13 12.43 19.01 -20.34
CA ALA A 13 11.96 18.83 -18.98
C ALA A 13 11.82 17.34 -18.63
N ILE A 14 11.36 16.49 -19.55
CA ILE A 14 11.27 15.05 -19.36
C ILE A 14 12.67 14.43 -19.21
N GLU A 15 13.63 14.77 -20.06
CA GLU A 15 15.02 14.27 -19.97
C GLU A 15 15.70 14.72 -18.66
N LEU A 16 15.51 15.98 -18.26
CA LEU A 16 16.00 16.48 -16.98
C LEU A 16 15.31 15.81 -15.80
N LEU A 17 14.00 15.55 -15.89
CA LEU A 17 13.24 14.84 -14.85
C LEU A 17 13.67 13.36 -14.77
N GLU A 18 14.02 12.72 -15.88
CA GLU A 18 14.61 11.38 -15.91
C GLU A 18 15.98 11.37 -15.22
N GLU A 19 16.85 12.34 -15.47
CA GLU A 19 18.17 12.43 -14.81
C GLU A 19 18.05 12.78 -13.32
N VAL A 20 17.13 13.68 -12.94
CA VAL A 20 16.90 14.05 -11.54
C VAL A 20 16.10 12.97 -10.79
N SER A 21 15.43 12.06 -11.49
CA SER A 21 14.78 10.88 -10.88
C SER A 21 15.77 9.95 -10.16
N PHE A 22 17.06 10.00 -10.51
CA PHE A 22 18.13 9.29 -9.79
C PHE A 22 18.40 9.88 -8.39
N TYR A 23 18.00 11.13 -8.15
CA TYR A 23 18.12 11.82 -6.86
C TYR A 23 16.75 12.29 -6.37
N PRO A 24 15.84 11.36 -6.06
CA PRO A 24 14.47 11.70 -5.70
C PRO A 24 14.42 12.56 -4.43
N CYS A 25 15.42 12.50 -3.54
CA CYS A 25 15.49 13.38 -2.37
C CYS A 25 15.62 14.88 -2.70
N LEU A 26 16.01 15.24 -3.91
CA LEU A 26 16.18 16.64 -4.35
C LEU A 26 14.92 17.26 -4.95
N LEU A 27 13.91 16.43 -5.26
CA LEU A 27 12.65 16.88 -5.84
C LEU A 27 11.62 17.16 -4.74
N ASP A 28 10.86 18.23 -4.92
CA ASP A 28 9.71 18.52 -4.08
C ASP A 28 8.57 17.51 -4.33
N PHE A 29 7.60 17.47 -3.41
CA PHE A 29 6.47 16.54 -3.51
C PHE A 29 5.64 16.77 -4.78
N THR A 30 5.44 18.04 -5.16
CA THR A 30 4.63 18.40 -6.34
C THR A 30 5.25 17.84 -7.63
N THR A 31 6.56 17.98 -7.79
CA THR A 31 7.28 17.47 -8.97
C THR A 31 7.26 15.95 -8.99
N LYS A 32 7.54 15.28 -7.86
CA LYS A 32 7.44 13.82 -7.74
C LYS A 32 6.06 13.30 -8.14
N ARG A 33 5.01 13.93 -7.62
CA ARG A 33 3.62 13.57 -7.94
C ARG A 33 3.33 13.76 -9.42
N ALA A 34 3.77 14.86 -10.03
CA ALA A 34 3.59 15.10 -11.46
C ALA A 34 4.29 14.04 -12.32
N MET A 35 5.51 13.63 -11.95
CA MET A 35 6.25 12.55 -12.62
C MET A 35 5.52 11.21 -12.52
N ILE A 36 5.04 10.83 -11.34
CA ILE A 36 4.25 9.61 -11.14
C ILE A 36 2.98 9.65 -11.99
N HIS A 37 2.27 10.79 -11.99
CA HIS A 37 1.06 10.96 -12.80
C HIS A 37 1.33 10.81 -14.30
N ALA A 38 2.45 11.36 -14.80
CA ALA A 38 2.86 11.22 -16.19
C ALA A 38 3.20 9.77 -16.53
N GLN A 39 3.85 9.03 -15.62
CA GLN A 39 4.13 7.62 -15.81
C GLN A 39 2.85 6.78 -15.83
N CYS A 40 1.88 7.06 -14.94
CA CYS A 40 0.57 6.42 -14.97
C CYS A 40 -0.14 6.67 -16.31
N ASP A 41 -0.08 7.89 -16.84
CA ASP A 41 -0.67 8.20 -18.15
C ASP A 41 0.04 7.44 -19.29
N ARG A 42 1.37 7.31 -19.25
CA ARG A 42 2.13 6.52 -20.22
C ARG A 42 1.74 5.05 -20.19
N VAL A 43 1.60 4.44 -19.02
CA VAL A 43 1.15 3.05 -18.87
C VAL A 43 -0.23 2.87 -19.50
N ARG A 44 -1.17 3.79 -19.23
CA ARG A 44 -2.53 3.76 -19.79
C ARG A 44 -2.56 3.94 -21.31
N LEU A 45 -1.75 4.85 -21.85
CA LEU A 45 -1.70 5.16 -23.29
C LEU A 45 -1.01 4.05 -24.10
N THR A 46 0.07 3.47 -23.57
CA THR A 46 0.84 2.40 -24.25
C THR A 46 0.01 1.14 -24.43
N GLN A 47 -1.02 0.94 -23.61
CA GLN A 47 -1.88 -0.24 -23.62
C GLN A 47 -3.29 0.01 -24.18
N GLY A 48 -3.50 1.13 -24.88
CA GLY A 48 -4.80 1.66 -25.34
C GLY A 48 -5.60 0.84 -26.36
N SER A 49 -5.65 -0.49 -26.28
CA SER A 49 -6.60 -1.32 -27.04
C SER A 49 -7.18 -2.51 -26.27
N GLY A 50 -6.91 -2.65 -24.97
CA GLY A 50 -7.51 -3.71 -24.15
C GLY A 50 -8.97 -3.41 -23.83
N GLU A 51 -9.83 -4.42 -23.92
CA GLU A 51 -11.22 -4.34 -23.42
C GLU A 51 -11.19 -4.04 -21.91
N PRO A 52 -11.94 -3.04 -21.41
CA PRO A 52 -11.95 -2.67 -20.01
C PRO A 52 -12.36 -3.86 -19.13
N ILE A 53 -11.76 -3.95 -17.95
CA ILE A 53 -12.21 -4.90 -16.93
C ILE A 53 -13.47 -4.32 -16.29
N ARG A 54 -14.59 -4.98 -16.55
CA ARG A 54 -15.87 -4.65 -15.94
C ARG A 54 -16.05 -5.43 -14.65
N ILE A 55 -16.03 -4.72 -13.52
CA ILE A 55 -16.33 -5.26 -12.20
C ILE A 55 -17.81 -5.00 -11.89
N VAL A 56 -18.58 -6.07 -11.74
CA VAL A 56 -20.00 -6.02 -11.44
C VAL A 56 -20.24 -6.48 -10.01
N VAL A 57 -20.48 -5.54 -9.09
CA VAL A 57 -20.50 -5.79 -7.64
C VAL A 57 -21.77 -5.25 -6.96
N PRO A 58 -22.30 -5.90 -5.92
CA PRO A 58 -23.35 -5.30 -5.10
C PRO A 58 -22.80 -4.15 -4.24
N ARG A 59 -23.62 -3.12 -3.96
CA ARG A 59 -23.20 -1.96 -3.13
C ARG A 59 -22.87 -2.35 -1.68
N ASP A 60 -23.45 -3.44 -1.19
CA ASP A 60 -23.31 -3.94 0.18
C ASP A 60 -22.14 -4.92 0.35
N ASN A 61 -21.65 -5.49 -0.75
CA ASN A 61 -20.47 -6.37 -0.75
C ASN A 61 -19.59 -6.09 -1.97
N VAL A 62 -18.84 -5.00 -1.89
CA VAL A 62 -18.07 -4.45 -3.02
C VAL A 62 -16.85 -5.28 -3.44
N LEU A 63 -16.51 -6.32 -2.68
CA LEU A 63 -15.42 -7.24 -2.99
C LEU A 63 -15.91 -8.56 -3.60
N ASP A 64 -17.22 -8.78 -3.65
CA ASP A 64 -17.81 -10.01 -4.18
C ASP A 64 -17.41 -10.23 -5.64
N GLY A 65 -16.77 -11.36 -5.94
CA GLY A 65 -16.30 -11.69 -7.29
C GLY A 65 -15.17 -10.82 -7.85
N VAL A 66 -14.58 -9.91 -7.06
CA VAL A 66 -13.47 -9.06 -7.51
C VAL A 66 -12.20 -9.89 -7.74
N CYS A 67 -11.85 -10.81 -6.83
CA CYS A 67 -10.67 -11.69 -6.99
C CYS A 67 -10.74 -12.51 -8.28
N SER A 68 -11.91 -13.06 -8.61
CA SER A 68 -12.12 -13.82 -9.85
C SER A 68 -12.06 -12.92 -11.09
N THR A 69 -12.63 -11.72 -11.02
CA THR A 69 -12.67 -10.78 -12.15
C THR A 69 -11.29 -10.22 -12.49
N LEU A 70 -10.46 -9.96 -11.48
CA LEU A 70 -9.10 -9.45 -11.63
C LEU A 70 -8.06 -10.54 -11.94
N ASN A 71 -8.50 -11.81 -11.97
CA ASN A 71 -7.66 -13.00 -12.13
C ASN A 71 -6.43 -13.00 -11.21
N LEU A 72 -6.60 -12.61 -9.94
CA LEU A 72 -5.49 -12.53 -8.97
C LEU A 72 -4.88 -13.90 -8.64
N GLN A 73 -5.54 -14.99 -9.03
CA GLN A 73 -5.09 -16.36 -8.81
C GLN A 73 -4.01 -16.81 -9.80
N ASP A 74 -3.92 -16.16 -10.97
CA ASP A 74 -2.79 -16.34 -11.88
C ASP A 74 -1.87 -15.12 -11.74
N ALA A 75 -0.55 -15.29 -11.82
CA ALA A 75 0.47 -14.24 -11.67
C ALA A 75 0.44 -13.12 -12.74
N GLN A 76 -0.71 -12.91 -13.38
CA GLN A 76 -1.04 -11.93 -14.41
C GLN A 76 -2.19 -11.03 -13.95
N ALA A 77 -2.11 -10.50 -12.73
CA ALA A 77 -3.06 -9.50 -12.24
C ALA A 77 -3.14 -8.34 -13.23
N ARG A 78 -4.32 -8.14 -13.83
CA ARG A 78 -4.54 -7.15 -14.89
C ARG A 78 -4.84 -5.77 -14.30
N ILE A 79 -3.86 -5.19 -13.62
CA ILE A 79 -3.96 -3.85 -13.02
C ILE A 79 -3.74 -2.76 -14.09
N ASP A 80 -3.23 -3.15 -15.25
CA ASP A 80 -2.82 -2.30 -16.35
C ASP A 80 -3.94 -1.94 -17.35
N VAL A 81 -5.11 -2.57 -17.21
CA VAL A 81 -6.29 -2.38 -18.08
C VAL A 81 -7.26 -1.37 -17.46
N PRO A 82 -8.00 -0.57 -18.27
CA PRO A 82 -9.03 0.33 -17.75
C PRO A 82 -10.09 -0.40 -16.91
N LEU A 83 -10.45 0.20 -15.78
CA LEU A 83 -11.43 -0.34 -14.84
C LEU A 83 -12.79 0.34 -14.99
N GLU A 84 -13.82 -0.45 -15.25
CA GLU A 84 -15.24 -0.05 -15.27
C GLU A 84 -15.97 -0.70 -14.11
N ILE A 85 -16.74 0.11 -13.38
CA ILE A 85 -17.48 -0.34 -12.19
C ILE A 85 -18.97 -0.26 -12.50
N GLU A 86 -19.64 -1.38 -12.25
CA GLU A 86 -21.10 -1.46 -12.27
C GLU A 86 -21.58 -1.96 -10.91
N PHE A 87 -22.44 -1.18 -10.29
CA PHE A 87 -23.13 -1.62 -9.08
C PHE A 87 -24.38 -2.41 -9.47
N ARG A 88 -24.49 -3.67 -9.04
CA ARG A 88 -25.71 -4.47 -9.26
C ARG A 88 -26.91 -3.75 -8.63
N ALA A 89 -27.93 -3.47 -9.44
CA ALA A 89 -29.20 -2.98 -8.97
C ALA A 89 -29.91 -4.09 -8.17
N GLY A 90 -30.09 -3.87 -6.87
CA GLY A 90 -30.85 -4.74 -5.97
C GLY A 90 -32.11 -4.10 -5.39
N TYR A 91 -32.39 -2.84 -5.77
CA TYR A 91 -33.60 -2.14 -5.36
C TYR A 91 -34.34 -1.63 -6.58
N SER A 92 -35.55 -2.13 -6.77
CA SER A 92 -36.57 -1.48 -7.59
C SER A 92 -36.89 -0.11 -6.99
N ASP A 93 -37.06 0.90 -7.85
CA ASP A 93 -37.73 2.12 -7.41
C ASP A 93 -39.14 1.81 -6.85
N ALA A 94 -39.80 2.79 -6.22
CA ALA A 94 -41.17 2.62 -5.71
C ALA A 94 -42.21 2.23 -6.78
N THR A 95 -41.79 2.14 -8.04
CA THR A 95 -42.56 1.77 -9.23
C THR A 95 -42.19 0.40 -9.81
N GLY A 96 -41.25 -0.34 -9.22
CA GLY A 96 -40.91 -1.70 -9.64
C GLY A 96 -39.95 -1.80 -10.83
N ASN A 97 -39.36 -0.70 -11.28
CA ASN A 97 -38.41 -0.70 -12.39
C ASN A 97 -36.97 -0.83 -11.88
N GLU A 98 -36.18 -1.65 -12.59
CA GLU A 98 -34.74 -1.78 -12.38
C GLU A 98 -34.05 -0.49 -12.81
N MET A 99 -33.42 0.22 -11.88
CA MET A 99 -32.55 1.34 -12.21
C MET A 99 -31.23 0.80 -12.74
N VAL A 100 -31.15 0.59 -14.05
CA VAL A 100 -29.87 0.48 -14.74
C VAL A 100 -29.30 1.89 -14.83
N GLU A 101 -28.27 2.20 -14.04
CA GLU A 101 -27.50 3.45 -14.17
C GLU A 101 -26.64 3.37 -15.45
N GLU A 102 -27.30 3.35 -16.61
CA GLU A 102 -26.66 3.37 -17.92
C GLU A 102 -26.31 4.81 -18.30
N GLY A 103 -25.00 5.10 -18.43
CA GLY A 103 -24.50 6.37 -18.98
C GLY A 103 -23.81 7.30 -17.98
N GLU A 104 -23.50 6.85 -16.76
CA GLU A 104 -22.69 7.65 -15.83
C GLU A 104 -21.21 7.75 -16.28
N ASP A 105 -20.61 8.91 -16.03
CA ASP A 105 -19.15 9.07 -16.05
C ASP A 105 -18.54 8.05 -15.07
N GLN A 106 -17.74 7.11 -15.60
CA GLN A 106 -17.07 6.05 -14.84
C GLN A 106 -16.17 6.59 -13.71
N GLY A 107 -15.85 7.90 -13.70
CA GLY A 107 -15.20 8.56 -12.57
C GLY A 107 -16.02 8.54 -11.26
N GLY A 108 -17.36 8.58 -11.33
CA GLY A 108 -18.22 8.52 -10.15
C GLY A 108 -18.24 7.13 -9.50
N PRO A 109 -18.71 6.09 -10.21
CA PRO A 109 -18.78 4.73 -9.71
C PRO A 109 -17.43 4.17 -9.24
N ARG A 110 -16.34 4.45 -9.97
CA ARG A 110 -14.99 4.02 -9.59
C ARG A 110 -14.54 4.59 -8.25
N ARG A 111 -14.73 5.90 -8.02
CA ARG A 111 -14.41 6.53 -6.73
C ARG A 111 -15.21 5.94 -5.59
N GLN A 112 -16.51 5.72 -5.80
CA GLN A 112 -17.38 5.11 -4.79
C GLN A 112 -16.95 3.68 -4.45
N TRP A 113 -16.61 2.88 -5.46
CA TRP A 113 -16.13 1.52 -5.26
C TRP A 113 -14.80 1.48 -4.53
N MET A 114 -13.82 2.31 -4.92
CA MET A 114 -12.53 2.40 -4.25
C MET A 114 -12.67 2.83 -2.78
N ASP A 115 -13.47 3.86 -2.48
CA ASP A 115 -13.71 4.29 -1.10
C ASP A 115 -14.31 3.15 -0.25
N ARG A 116 -15.30 2.43 -0.79
CA ARG A 116 -15.93 1.30 -0.10
C ARG A 116 -14.97 0.11 0.07
N ALA A 117 -14.22 -0.24 -0.97
CA ALA A 117 -13.27 -1.34 -0.94
C ALA A 117 -12.17 -1.07 0.08
N CYS A 118 -11.58 0.13 0.06
CA CYS A 118 -10.59 0.53 1.07
C CYS A 118 -11.18 0.48 2.49
N ARG A 119 -12.39 1.03 2.72
CA ARG A 119 -13.04 0.96 4.04
C ARG A 119 -13.26 -0.45 4.53
N TYR A 120 -13.60 -1.38 3.65
CA TYR A 120 -13.75 -2.79 4.02
C TYR A 120 -12.44 -3.36 4.58
N PHE A 121 -11.32 -3.16 3.88
CA PHE A 121 -10.01 -3.65 4.35
C PHE A 121 -9.51 -2.91 5.60
N ILE A 122 -9.78 -1.61 5.71
CA ILE A 122 -9.43 -0.81 6.89
C ILE A 122 -10.20 -1.27 8.13
N ALA A 123 -11.46 -1.69 7.95
CA ALA A 123 -12.31 -2.17 9.03
C ALA A 123 -12.09 -3.66 9.35
N SER A 124 -11.28 -4.37 8.56
CA SER A 124 -10.91 -5.76 8.84
C SER A 124 -9.72 -5.84 9.78
N ASP A 125 -9.45 -7.04 10.28
CA ASP A 125 -8.34 -7.29 11.20
C ASP A 125 -6.94 -7.25 10.52
N LEU A 126 -6.85 -6.95 9.21
CA LEU A 126 -5.58 -6.78 8.47
C LEU A 126 -4.75 -5.63 9.02
N PHE A 127 -5.42 -4.60 9.52
CA PHE A 127 -4.80 -3.38 10.00
C PHE A 127 -5.22 -3.12 11.43
N MET A 128 -4.30 -2.57 12.21
CA MET A 128 -4.57 -2.20 13.59
C MET A 128 -4.08 -0.79 13.90
N SER A 129 -4.79 -0.12 14.80
CA SER A 129 -4.35 1.13 15.37
C SER A 129 -3.27 0.83 16.43
N PRO A 130 -2.05 1.39 16.33
CA PRO A 130 -0.99 1.14 17.31
C PRO A 130 -1.33 1.70 18.71
N SER A 131 -2.24 2.66 18.79
CA SER A 131 -2.82 3.17 20.05
C SER A 131 -4.26 3.65 19.85
N GLU A 132 -5.02 3.84 20.93
CA GLU A 132 -6.43 4.27 20.86
C GLU A 132 -6.63 5.61 20.12
N ASP A 133 -5.64 6.50 20.17
CA ASP A 133 -5.68 7.84 19.55
C ASP A 133 -4.91 7.94 18.23
N ALA A 134 -4.39 6.83 17.69
CA ALA A 134 -3.58 6.90 16.48
C ALA A 134 -4.44 7.23 15.25
N ALA A 135 -4.04 8.27 14.52
CA ALA A 135 -4.68 8.65 13.25
C ALA A 135 -4.22 7.78 12.05
N HIS A 136 -3.36 6.79 12.30
CA HIS A 136 -2.75 5.94 11.28
C HIS A 136 -2.89 4.46 11.63
N LEU A 137 -2.82 3.63 10.60
CA LEU A 137 -2.92 2.18 10.71
C LEU A 137 -1.57 1.52 10.44
N GLU A 138 -1.26 0.49 11.22
CA GLU A 138 -0.13 -0.41 11.01
C GLU A 138 -0.65 -1.79 10.61
N MET A 139 0.21 -2.60 9.99
CA MET A 139 -0.14 -3.98 9.64
C MET A 139 -0.30 -4.82 10.91
N ASN A 140 -1.37 -5.61 10.97
CA ASN A 140 -1.51 -6.60 12.02
C ASN A 140 -0.58 -7.80 11.74
N PHE A 141 0.35 -8.06 12.65
CA PHE A 141 1.31 -9.16 12.53
C PHE A 141 0.81 -10.48 13.11
N ASP A 142 -0.27 -10.46 13.88
CA ASP A 142 -0.95 -11.68 14.26
C ASP A 142 -1.52 -12.30 12.98
N ARG A 143 -1.27 -13.57 12.72
CA ARG A 143 -1.76 -14.29 11.54
C ARG A 143 -2.80 -15.35 11.91
N SER A 144 -3.21 -15.40 13.18
CA SER A 144 -4.07 -16.45 13.70
C SER A 144 -5.55 -16.28 13.34
N TRP A 145 -5.96 -15.13 12.82
CA TRP A 145 -7.36 -14.74 12.66
C TRP A 145 -7.93 -14.91 11.24
N ALA A 146 -7.11 -15.01 10.20
CA ALA A 146 -7.58 -15.26 8.83
C ALA A 146 -6.74 -16.31 8.12
N GLU A 147 -7.40 -17.36 7.62
CA GLU A 147 -6.76 -18.41 6.83
C GLU A 147 -6.30 -17.90 5.45
N ASP A 148 -6.89 -16.80 4.96
CA ASP A 148 -6.71 -16.19 3.63
C ASP A 148 -6.07 -14.78 3.68
N TRP A 149 -5.32 -14.46 4.74
CA TRP A 149 -4.73 -13.13 4.93
C TRP A 149 -3.82 -12.70 3.77
N THR A 150 -3.13 -13.64 3.11
CA THR A 150 -2.22 -13.35 2.00
C THR A 150 -3.01 -12.84 0.79
N GLU A 151 -4.06 -13.56 0.42
CA GLU A 151 -4.96 -13.24 -0.68
C GLU A 151 -5.68 -11.91 -0.44
N GLN A 152 -6.06 -11.63 0.81
CA GLN A 152 -6.65 -10.34 1.18
C GLN A 152 -5.66 -9.17 1.03
N PHE A 153 -4.39 -9.35 1.41
CA PHE A 153 -3.35 -8.32 1.18
C PHE A 153 -3.03 -8.14 -0.29
N GLU A 154 -3.04 -9.20 -1.09
CA GLU A 154 -2.85 -9.12 -2.55
C GLU A 154 -3.99 -8.33 -3.20
N LEU A 155 -5.25 -8.64 -2.85
CA LEU A 155 -6.40 -7.90 -3.34
C LEU A 155 -6.36 -6.43 -2.87
N PHE A 156 -6.04 -6.18 -1.61
CA PHE A 156 -5.87 -4.83 -1.09
C PHE A 156 -4.80 -4.06 -1.86
N GLY A 157 -3.63 -4.68 -2.10
CA GLY A 157 -2.56 -4.10 -2.92
C GLY A 157 -3.02 -3.76 -4.33
N CYS A 158 -3.87 -4.59 -4.94
CA CYS A 158 -4.46 -4.31 -6.26
C CYS A 158 -5.40 -3.09 -6.22
N VAL A 159 -6.26 -2.98 -5.20
CA VAL A 159 -7.14 -1.81 -5.04
C VAL A 159 -6.33 -0.52 -4.88
N ILE A 160 -5.24 -0.56 -4.11
CA ILE A 160 -4.30 0.57 -3.97
C ILE A 160 -3.60 0.89 -5.28
N GLY A 161 -3.17 -0.12 -6.03
CA GLY A 161 -2.60 0.03 -7.36
C GLY A 161 -3.54 0.75 -8.32
N PHE A 162 -4.82 0.35 -8.35
CA PHE A 162 -5.84 1.04 -9.14
C PHE A 162 -6.02 2.48 -8.68
N ALA A 163 -6.05 2.76 -7.37
CA ALA A 163 -6.19 4.13 -6.87
C ALA A 163 -5.04 5.03 -7.35
N ILE A 164 -3.81 4.53 -7.31
CA ILE A 164 -2.62 5.24 -7.82
C ILE A 164 -2.74 5.46 -9.33
N LEU A 165 -3.07 4.42 -10.10
CA LEU A 165 -3.17 4.48 -11.56
C LEU A 165 -4.25 5.47 -12.04
N HIS A 166 -5.38 5.50 -11.33
CA HIS A 166 -6.50 6.39 -11.62
C HIS A 166 -6.38 7.75 -10.94
N LYS A 167 -5.30 8.02 -10.19
CA LYS A 167 -5.04 9.28 -9.50
C LYS A 167 -6.11 9.61 -8.46
N GLU A 168 -6.68 8.57 -7.85
CA GLU A 168 -7.72 8.66 -6.84
C GLU A 168 -7.12 8.62 -5.43
N THR A 169 -7.74 9.35 -4.51
CA THR A 169 -7.35 9.36 -3.09
C THR A 169 -8.12 8.30 -2.32
N ILE A 170 -7.46 7.63 -1.40
CA ILE A 170 -8.06 6.63 -0.50
C ILE A 170 -8.21 7.19 0.92
N PRO A 171 -9.24 6.78 1.68
CA PRO A 171 -9.55 7.35 2.99
C PRO A 171 -8.73 6.72 4.12
N VAL A 172 -7.40 6.65 3.98
CA VAL A 172 -6.53 5.98 4.97
C VAL A 172 -5.17 6.63 5.09
N HIS A 173 -4.66 6.66 6.32
CA HIS A 173 -3.29 7.02 6.63
C HIS A 173 -2.58 5.77 7.15
N PHE A 174 -1.51 5.37 6.48
CA PHE A 174 -0.68 4.26 6.94
C PHE A 174 0.49 4.78 7.77
N GLY A 175 0.89 3.96 8.73
CA GLY A 175 2.11 4.18 9.50
C GLY A 175 3.35 4.18 8.60
N HIS A 176 4.38 4.88 9.06
CA HIS A 176 5.62 5.04 8.29
C HIS A 176 6.30 3.67 8.06
N ASN A 177 6.21 2.75 9.01
CA ASN A 177 6.77 1.41 8.92
C ASN A 177 6.13 0.56 7.81
N PHE A 178 4.80 0.59 7.74
CA PHE A 178 4.06 -0.05 6.65
C PHE A 178 4.50 0.50 5.29
N LEU A 179 4.52 1.83 5.12
CA LEU A 179 4.90 2.46 3.85
C LEU A 179 6.35 2.11 3.44
N ARG A 180 7.29 2.13 4.38
CA ARG A 180 8.68 1.70 4.11
C ARG A 180 8.75 0.26 3.61
N SER A 181 7.97 -0.63 4.22
CA SER A 181 7.91 -2.04 3.81
C SER A 181 7.35 -2.20 2.40
N VAL A 182 6.29 -1.47 2.04
CA VAL A 182 5.73 -1.43 0.68
C VAL A 182 6.76 -0.98 -0.35
N PHE A 183 7.63 -0.04 0.00
CA PHE A 183 8.71 0.44 -0.88
C PHE A 183 10.00 -0.40 -0.81
N GLY A 184 10.01 -1.53 -0.09
CA GLY A 184 11.20 -2.37 0.09
C GLY A 184 12.34 -1.68 0.86
N LEU A 185 12.03 -0.63 1.60
CA LEU A 185 12.98 0.10 2.43
C LEU A 185 13.13 -0.59 3.78
N LYS A 186 14.37 -0.68 4.27
CA LYS A 186 14.63 -1.20 5.62
C LYS A 186 14.01 -0.29 6.66
N THR A 187 13.37 -0.86 7.68
CA THR A 187 12.90 -0.13 8.86
C THR A 187 14.10 0.50 9.57
N ASP A 188 14.03 1.81 9.84
CA ASP A 188 15.06 2.48 10.62
C ASP A 188 14.83 2.27 12.12
N THR A 189 15.89 2.32 12.91
CA THR A 189 15.85 2.34 14.37
C THR A 189 14.93 3.42 14.92
N ALA A 190 14.85 4.59 14.27
CA ALA A 190 13.94 5.67 14.66
C ALA A 190 12.46 5.29 14.51
N ASP A 191 12.12 4.43 13.54
CA ASP A 191 10.75 3.95 13.32
C ASP A 191 10.45 2.67 14.13
N LEU A 192 11.49 1.87 14.40
CA LEU A 192 11.41 0.60 15.12
C LEU A 192 11.26 0.78 16.63
N LEU A 193 11.97 1.73 17.23
CA LEU A 193 11.97 1.92 18.70
C LEU A 193 10.56 2.20 19.25
N PRO A 194 9.74 3.11 18.66
CA PRO A 194 8.37 3.35 19.13
C PRO A 194 7.47 2.11 19.04
N LEU A 195 7.60 1.32 17.97
CA LEU A 195 6.85 0.06 17.82
C LEU A 195 7.26 -0.96 18.89
N LEU A 196 8.56 -1.10 19.13
CA LEU A 196 9.08 -2.01 20.14
C LEU A 196 8.65 -1.62 21.55
N GLU A 197 8.50 -0.34 21.86
CA GLU A 197 7.98 0.10 23.16
C GLU A 197 6.57 -0.44 23.43
N GLN A 198 5.75 -0.55 22.38
CA GLN A 198 4.38 -1.05 22.47
C GLN A 198 4.33 -2.59 22.53
N VAL A 199 5.17 -3.27 21.74
CA VAL A 199 5.13 -4.73 21.58
C VAL A 199 5.99 -5.46 22.63
N ASP A 200 7.22 -4.99 22.87
CA ASP A 200 8.17 -5.59 23.81
C ASP A 200 9.07 -4.53 24.47
N LYS A 201 8.60 -4.03 25.62
CA LYS A 201 9.32 -3.06 26.45
C LYS A 201 10.72 -3.53 26.83
N THR A 202 10.94 -4.84 27.00
CA THR A 202 12.24 -5.39 27.40
C THR A 202 13.23 -5.29 26.25
N LEU A 203 12.81 -5.65 25.04
CA LEU A 203 13.62 -5.50 23.84
C LEU A 203 13.87 -4.02 23.52
N HIS A 204 12.86 -3.17 23.67
CA HIS A 204 12.99 -1.72 23.54
C HIS A 204 14.08 -1.16 24.47
N THR A 205 14.01 -1.45 25.77
CA THR A 205 15.02 -0.97 26.74
C THR A 205 16.44 -1.44 26.38
N LYS A 206 16.59 -2.70 25.96
CA LYS A 206 17.90 -3.26 25.56
C LYS A 206 18.45 -2.57 24.31
N LEU A 207 17.64 -2.35 23.29
CA LEU A 207 18.07 -1.68 22.06
C LEU A 207 18.39 -0.21 22.31
N THR A 208 17.58 0.51 23.07
CA THR A 208 17.87 1.90 23.47
C THR A 208 19.19 2.00 24.24
N TYR A 209 19.44 1.07 25.17
CA TYR A 209 20.69 1.00 25.89
C TYR A 209 21.91 0.77 24.97
N ILE A 210 21.81 -0.18 24.03
CA ILE A 210 22.88 -0.42 23.04
C ILE A 210 23.09 0.81 22.15
N LEU A 211 22.02 1.41 21.63
CA LEU A 211 22.11 2.56 20.73
C LEU A 211 22.64 3.82 21.41
N SER A 212 22.34 4.01 22.71
CA SER A 212 22.87 5.13 23.52
C SER A 212 24.38 5.05 23.77
N GLY A 213 25.00 3.89 23.53
CA GLY A 213 26.43 3.69 23.79
C GLY A 213 26.80 3.56 25.27
N SER A 214 25.83 3.59 26.20
CA SER A 214 26.08 3.49 27.65
C SER A 214 26.67 2.17 28.12
N TYR A 215 26.75 1.15 27.26
CA TYR A 215 27.52 -0.07 27.52
C TYR A 215 29.04 0.15 27.47
N LYS A 216 29.51 1.20 26.77
CA LYS A 216 30.94 1.54 26.69
C LYS A 216 31.47 2.07 28.03
N ASP A 217 30.60 2.65 28.84
CA ASP A 217 30.93 3.14 30.18
C ASP A 217 31.08 2.02 31.21
N LEU A 218 30.62 0.79 30.89
CA LEU A 218 30.73 -0.36 31.78
C LEU A 218 32.08 -1.09 31.70
N GLY A 219 32.99 -0.71 30.80
CA GLY A 219 34.37 -1.20 30.82
C GLY A 219 34.56 -2.69 30.53
N ASP A 220 33.53 -3.40 30.06
CA ASP A 220 33.66 -4.80 29.63
C ASP A 220 33.91 -4.84 28.12
N THR A 221 35.09 -5.35 27.78
CA THR A 221 35.50 -5.72 26.43
C THR A 221 34.41 -6.55 25.75
N LEU A 222 33.86 -6.05 24.65
CA LEU A 222 32.94 -6.73 23.73
C LEU A 222 33.49 -8.06 23.15
N GLU A 223 34.69 -8.49 23.56
CA GLU A 223 35.28 -9.78 23.21
C GLU A 223 34.54 -10.97 23.86
N ASP A 224 33.89 -10.78 25.02
CA ASP A 224 33.15 -11.87 25.69
C ASP A 224 31.75 -12.11 25.11
N CYS A 225 31.18 -11.13 24.38
CA CYS A 225 29.87 -11.28 23.73
C CYS A 225 29.98 -11.77 22.27
N ALA A 226 31.18 -11.82 21.70
CA ALA A 226 31.42 -12.15 20.29
C ALA A 226 32.07 -13.52 20.07
N THR A 227 31.91 -14.47 21.00
CA THR A 227 32.21 -15.88 20.69
C THR A 227 31.01 -16.51 19.95
N PRO A 228 31.18 -17.07 18.73
CA PRO A 228 30.07 -17.61 17.93
C PRO A 228 29.39 -18.87 18.49
N HIS A 229 29.68 -19.27 19.73
CA HIS A 229 29.31 -20.59 20.26
C HIS A 229 28.31 -20.58 21.42
N SER A 230 27.84 -19.43 21.91
CA SER A 230 26.91 -19.38 23.05
C SER A 230 25.45 -19.03 22.70
N PHE A 231 25.13 -18.63 21.46
CA PHE A 231 23.75 -18.31 21.06
C PHE A 231 22.92 -19.48 20.50
N VAL A 232 23.51 -20.68 20.38
CA VAL A 232 22.82 -21.83 19.74
C VAL A 232 22.19 -22.84 20.71
N PHE A 233 22.39 -22.74 22.04
CA PHE A 233 21.80 -23.73 22.96
C PHE A 233 21.15 -23.10 24.19
N ASN A 234 19.92 -22.61 24.04
CA ASN A 234 18.94 -22.69 25.14
C ASN A 234 17.45 -22.53 24.72
N TRP A 235 17.11 -22.84 23.47
CA TRP A 235 15.71 -22.97 23.06
C TRP A 235 15.19 -24.42 23.08
N ALA A 236 16.08 -25.41 23.22
CA ALA A 236 15.73 -26.83 23.13
C ALA A 236 15.53 -27.56 24.48
N SER A 237 15.51 -26.87 25.64
CA SER A 237 15.35 -27.54 26.95
C SER A 237 14.12 -27.11 27.75
N ARG A 238 13.11 -26.49 27.12
CA ARG A 238 11.85 -26.15 27.79
C ARG A 238 10.60 -26.86 27.25
N ASN A 239 10.72 -27.78 26.29
CA ASN A 239 9.63 -28.65 25.85
C ASN A 239 10.12 -30.11 25.68
N GLY A 240 10.51 -30.72 26.78
CA GLY A 240 10.78 -32.15 26.91
C GLY A 240 10.38 -32.63 28.29
#